data_AF-A0A1G7AUD0-F1
#
_entry.id   AF-A0A1G7AUD0-F1
#
_cell.length_a   1.000
_cell.length_b   1.000
_cell.length_c   1.000
_cell.angle_alpha   90.00
_cell.angle_beta   90.00
_cell.angle_gamma   90.00
#
_symmetry.space_group_name_H-M   'P 1'
#
loop_
_entity.id
_entity.type
_entity.pdbx_description
1 polymer ?
#
loop_
_entity_poly.entity_id
_entity_poly.type
_entity_poly.pdbx_seq_one_letter_code
_entity_poly.pdbx_strand_id
1 'polypeptide(L)'
;MRHTLPFAPQFYVTAPQPCPYLADRMERKLFTALQGEQAEKLNDALSKQGFRRSQNVLYRPSCADCTACLSARIDVSKFAPSRSQARVLRRNRDLSRRATSPWATEEQYALFRDYLDSRHAEGGMADMDMFEFAAMVEETPVRSRLVEYTDPDRIEDDRRGLRAVCLTDILDDGLSMVYSFFDPSEPRRSLGTHLILDHVRIAREMELPYVYLGYWVPGSPKMDYKARFSGLEIYRAGRWQPLGDPKGYDSETHPLSVAPISEQVARIALPDTRPVPG
;
A
#
# COMPACT_ATOMS: atom_id res chain seq x y z
N MET A 1 -38.71 11.68 4.46
CA MET A 1 -37.39 11.38 3.88
C MET A 1 -36.35 12.02 4.78
N ARG A 2 -35.48 11.25 5.45
CA ARG A 2 -34.37 11.82 6.21
C ARG A 2 -33.32 12.26 5.19
N HIS A 3 -33.16 13.57 5.01
CA HIS A 3 -32.06 14.13 4.25
C HIS A 3 -30.80 13.97 5.11
N THR A 4 -30.06 12.88 4.90
CA THR A 4 -28.72 12.74 5.46
C THR A 4 -27.85 13.82 4.83
N LEU A 5 -27.25 14.69 5.65
CA LEU A 5 -26.32 15.71 5.17
C LEU A 5 -25.18 15.03 4.41
N PRO A 6 -24.70 15.61 3.29
CA PRO A 6 -23.56 15.08 2.57
C PRO A 6 -22.35 15.03 3.50
N PHE A 7 -21.69 13.87 3.54
CA PHE A 7 -20.48 13.68 4.33
C PHE A 7 -19.36 14.51 3.73
N ALA A 8 -18.85 15.45 4.53
CA ALA A 8 -17.71 16.29 4.18
C ALA A 8 -16.52 15.87 5.05
N PRO A 9 -15.64 14.97 4.56
CA PRO A 9 -14.43 14.61 5.31
C PRO A 9 -13.55 15.83 5.49
N GLN A 10 -13.00 15.96 6.70
CA GLN A 10 -12.05 17.01 7.02
C GLN A 10 -10.63 16.56 6.67
N PHE A 11 -9.92 17.41 5.94
CA PHE A 11 -8.54 17.16 5.56
C PHE A 11 -7.58 17.95 6.44
N TYR A 12 -6.53 17.28 6.89
CA TYR A 12 -5.48 17.80 7.75
C TYR A 12 -4.13 17.63 7.07
N VAL A 13 -3.16 18.46 7.44
CA VAL A 13 -1.79 18.33 6.96
C VAL A 13 -0.84 18.22 8.13
N THR A 14 0.05 17.22 8.09
CA THR A 14 1.06 17.04 9.13
C THR A 14 2.09 18.16 9.13
N ALA A 15 2.75 18.34 10.28
CA ALA A 15 4.00 19.10 10.33
C ALA A 15 5.07 18.44 9.44
N PRO A 16 6.04 19.22 8.92
CA PRO A 16 7.17 18.67 8.18
C PRO A 16 7.99 17.70 9.04
N GLN A 17 8.37 16.55 8.49
CA GLN A 17 9.25 15.56 9.11
C GLN A 17 10.31 15.08 8.10
N PRO A 18 11.45 14.51 8.51
CA PRO A 18 12.43 13.95 7.57
C PRO A 18 11.80 12.91 6.64
N CYS A 19 12.10 12.97 5.34
CA CYS A 19 11.57 12.04 4.36
C CYS A 19 12.18 10.64 4.54
N PRO A 20 11.36 9.58 4.64
CA PRO A 20 11.88 8.22 4.83
C PRO A 20 12.46 7.60 3.55
N TYR A 21 12.28 8.25 2.40
CA TYR A 21 12.62 7.71 1.07
C TYR A 21 13.80 8.39 0.41
N LEU A 22 13.95 9.71 0.58
CA LEU A 22 14.95 10.54 -0.07
C LEU A 22 15.70 11.34 1.01
N ALA A 23 17.03 11.21 1.04
CA ALA A 23 17.87 11.94 1.99
C ALA A 23 17.73 13.46 1.79
N ASP A 24 17.91 14.21 2.89
CA ASP A 24 17.88 15.68 2.91
C ASP A 24 16.57 16.32 2.40
N ARG A 25 15.48 15.54 2.39
CA ARG A 25 14.14 16.02 2.04
C ARG A 25 13.22 15.97 3.26
N MET A 26 12.18 16.81 3.22
CA MET A 26 11.11 16.82 4.22
C MET A 26 9.82 16.29 3.60
N GLU A 27 9.07 15.50 4.36
CA GLU A 27 7.75 15.03 4.00
C GLU A 27 6.64 15.74 4.78
N ARG A 28 5.48 15.85 4.13
CA ARG A 28 4.19 16.19 4.75
C ARG A 28 3.13 15.28 4.16
N LYS A 29 2.09 14.98 4.95
CA LYS A 29 0.97 14.14 4.52
C LYS A 29 -0.31 14.94 4.63
N LEU A 30 -1.10 14.93 3.57
CA LEU A 30 -2.52 15.30 3.60
C LEU A 30 -3.29 14.06 4.03
N PHE A 31 -4.11 14.14 5.06
CA PHE A 31 -4.85 12.99 5.57
C PHE A 31 -6.28 13.33 6.00
N THR A 32 -7.13 12.30 6.02
CA THR A 32 -8.50 12.34 6.55
C THR A 32 -8.77 11.08 7.35
N ALA A 33 -9.63 11.19 8.36
CA ALA A 33 -10.13 10.05 9.10
C ALA A 33 -11.00 9.14 8.21
N LEU A 34 -10.96 7.85 8.50
CA LEU A 34 -11.75 6.80 7.86
C LEU A 34 -12.62 6.15 8.92
N GLN A 35 -13.89 6.56 8.99
CA GLN A 35 -14.80 6.18 10.09
C GLN A 35 -16.25 6.12 9.60
N GLY A 36 -17.06 5.35 10.35
CA GLY A 36 -18.50 5.26 10.14
C GLY A 36 -18.91 4.51 8.86
N GLU A 37 -20.20 4.57 8.55
CA GLU A 37 -20.82 3.79 7.47
C GLU A 37 -20.28 4.12 6.06
N GLN A 38 -19.60 5.25 5.90
CA GLN A 38 -19.08 5.72 4.60
C GLN A 38 -17.61 5.38 4.37
N ALA A 39 -16.97 4.70 5.33
CA ALA A 39 -15.56 4.38 5.27
C ALA A 39 -15.18 3.61 3.99
N GLU A 40 -15.95 2.60 3.60
CA GLU A 40 -15.67 1.82 2.39
C GLU A 40 -15.70 2.69 1.13
N LYS A 41 -16.79 3.45 0.92
CA LYS A 41 -16.94 4.36 -0.23
C LYS A 41 -15.83 5.40 -0.28
N LEU A 42 -15.45 5.96 0.87
CA LEU A 42 -14.38 6.95 0.94
C LEU A 42 -13.02 6.33 0.60
N ASN A 43 -12.76 5.12 1.10
CA ASN A 43 -11.54 4.37 0.81
C ASN A 43 -11.41 4.08 -0.69
N ASP A 44 -12.48 3.59 -1.32
CA ASP A 44 -12.51 3.32 -2.76
C ASP A 44 -12.26 4.60 -3.56
N ALA A 45 -12.99 5.68 -3.24
CA ALA A 45 -12.89 6.96 -3.95
C ALA A 45 -11.49 7.58 -3.84
N LEU A 46 -10.90 7.61 -2.63
CA LEU A 46 -9.61 8.26 -2.41
C LEU A 46 -8.43 7.38 -2.82
N SER A 47 -8.52 6.06 -2.71
CA SER A 47 -7.47 5.13 -3.19
C SER A 47 -7.24 5.26 -4.70
N LYS A 48 -8.31 5.48 -5.47
CA LYS A 48 -8.27 5.82 -6.90
C LYS A 48 -7.68 7.20 -7.18
N GLN A 49 -7.56 8.08 -6.19
CA GLN A 49 -6.98 9.42 -6.27
C GLN A 49 -5.61 9.54 -5.59
N GLY A 50 -4.96 8.39 -5.40
CA GLY A 50 -3.60 8.29 -4.91
C GLY A 50 -3.44 8.36 -3.40
N PHE A 51 -4.52 8.28 -2.63
CA PHE A 51 -4.46 8.07 -1.19
C PHE A 51 -4.14 6.60 -0.87
N ARG A 52 -3.60 6.36 0.31
CA ARG A 52 -3.34 5.05 0.89
C ARG A 52 -3.84 5.01 2.32
N ARG A 53 -4.26 3.84 2.77
CA ARG A 53 -4.74 3.63 4.14
C ARG A 53 -3.59 3.31 5.08
N SER A 54 -3.70 3.79 6.30
CA SER A 54 -2.95 3.35 7.47
C SER A 54 -3.91 3.36 8.64
N GLN A 55 -4.21 2.20 9.25
CA GLN A 55 -5.23 2.09 10.31
C GLN A 55 -6.55 2.77 9.88
N ASN A 56 -7.05 3.68 10.71
CA ASN A 56 -8.29 4.43 10.52
C ASN A 56 -8.10 5.77 9.79
N VAL A 57 -7.01 5.95 9.02
CA VAL A 57 -6.77 7.16 8.23
C VAL A 57 -6.41 6.85 6.78
N LEU A 58 -6.78 7.77 5.88
CA LEU A 58 -6.30 7.82 4.51
C LEU A 58 -5.35 8.98 4.37
N TYR A 59 -4.20 8.76 3.72
CA TYR A 59 -3.19 9.78 3.52
C TYR A 59 -2.67 9.81 2.09
N ARG A 60 -2.16 10.96 1.68
CA ARG A 60 -1.36 11.15 0.47
C ARG A 60 -0.21 12.12 0.76
N PRO A 61 1.02 11.88 0.26
CA PRO A 61 2.10 12.84 0.34
C PRO A 61 1.70 14.19 -0.26
N SER A 62 2.06 15.27 0.43
CA SER A 62 1.77 16.65 0.05
C SER A 62 2.91 17.57 0.51
N CYS A 63 4.13 17.21 0.11
CA CYS A 63 5.34 17.93 0.46
C CYS A 63 5.36 19.32 -0.19
N ALA A 64 5.99 20.31 0.45
CA ALA A 64 6.01 21.68 -0.05
C ALA A 64 6.82 21.81 -1.36
N ASP A 65 7.93 21.09 -1.47
CA ASP A 65 8.89 21.21 -2.58
C ASP A 65 9.09 19.87 -3.33
N CYS A 66 8.18 18.90 -3.15
CA CYS A 66 8.34 17.56 -3.70
C CYS A 66 7.04 16.87 -4.13
N THR A 67 7.10 16.21 -5.30
CA THR A 67 6.02 15.38 -5.88
C THR A 67 6.49 13.97 -6.28
N ALA A 68 7.64 13.53 -5.77
CA ALA A 68 8.27 12.26 -6.14
C ALA A 68 7.47 11.01 -5.69
N CYS A 69 6.66 11.13 -4.63
CA CYS A 69 5.86 10.00 -4.16
C CYS A 69 4.65 9.76 -5.07
N LEU A 70 4.77 8.80 -5.98
CA LEU A 70 3.77 8.47 -6.98
C LEU A 70 3.01 7.21 -6.55
N SER A 71 1.70 7.36 -6.29
CA SER A 71 0.84 6.21 -5.96
C SER A 71 0.88 5.22 -7.12
N ALA A 72 1.16 3.94 -6.83
CA ALA A 72 1.40 2.92 -7.84
C ALA A 72 0.40 1.76 -7.72
N ARG A 73 -0.01 1.21 -8.86
CA ARG A 73 -0.84 0.00 -8.97
C ARG A 73 -0.41 -0.83 -10.18
N ILE A 74 -0.71 -2.12 -10.19
CA ILE A 74 -0.56 -3.00 -11.36
C ILE A 74 -1.92 -3.13 -12.04
N ASP A 75 -1.99 -2.85 -13.34
CA ASP A 75 -3.08 -3.29 -14.21
C ASP A 75 -2.91 -4.81 -14.47
N VAL A 76 -3.83 -5.58 -13.90
CA VAL A 76 -3.82 -7.04 -13.91
C VAL A 76 -3.91 -7.62 -15.32
N SER A 77 -4.60 -6.93 -16.23
CA SER A 77 -4.77 -7.34 -17.63
C SER A 77 -3.47 -7.18 -18.44
N LYS A 78 -2.63 -6.20 -18.07
CA LYS A 78 -1.34 -5.90 -18.70
C LYS A 78 -0.15 -6.58 -18.02
N PHE A 79 -0.38 -7.32 -16.93
CA PHE A 79 0.68 -7.97 -16.17
C PHE A 79 1.15 -9.28 -16.81
N ALA A 80 2.45 -9.39 -17.07
CA ALA A 80 3.13 -10.63 -17.45
C ALA A 80 4.42 -10.81 -16.62
N PRO A 81 4.60 -11.96 -15.94
CA PRO A 81 5.80 -12.18 -15.14
C PRO A 81 7.04 -12.29 -16.04
N SER A 82 8.07 -11.53 -15.71
CA SER A 82 9.41 -11.67 -16.29
C SER A 82 10.04 -13.03 -15.95
N ARG A 83 11.14 -13.38 -16.64
CA ARG A 83 11.89 -14.64 -16.36
C ARG A 83 12.36 -14.77 -14.92
N SER A 84 12.73 -13.67 -14.26
CA SER A 84 13.11 -13.68 -12.83
C SER A 84 11.89 -13.88 -11.93
N GLN A 85 10.77 -13.19 -12.18
CA GLN A 85 9.52 -13.36 -11.44
C GLN A 85 8.95 -14.78 -11.60
N ALA A 86 9.03 -15.38 -12.80
CA ALA A 86 8.64 -16.77 -13.02
C ALA A 86 9.51 -17.76 -12.21
N ARG A 87 10.81 -17.47 -12.02
CA ARG A 87 11.67 -18.25 -11.11
C ARG A 87 11.25 -18.10 -9.64
N VAL A 88 10.86 -16.90 -9.23
CA VAL A 88 10.35 -16.63 -7.86
C VAL A 88 9.08 -17.44 -7.61
N LEU A 89 8.13 -17.47 -8.55
CA LEU A 89 6.93 -18.30 -8.43
C LEU A 89 7.26 -19.79 -8.25
N ARG A 90 8.17 -20.33 -9.07
CA ARG A 90 8.57 -21.74 -8.97
C ARG A 90 9.23 -22.09 -7.65
N ARG A 91 10.02 -21.19 -7.09
CA ARG A 91 10.76 -21.40 -5.83
C ARG A 91 9.86 -21.45 -4.61
N ASN A 92 8.69 -20.82 -4.68
CA ASN A 92 7.75 -20.69 -3.57
C ASN A 92 6.47 -21.51 -3.81
N ARG A 93 6.53 -22.53 -4.67
CA ARG A 93 5.37 -23.40 -5.00
C ARG A 93 4.94 -24.30 -3.85
N ASP A 94 5.84 -24.48 -2.89
CA ASP A 94 5.69 -25.21 -1.64
C ASP A 94 4.85 -24.45 -0.61
N LEU A 95 4.75 -23.12 -0.74
CA LEU A 95 3.96 -22.31 0.19
C LEU A 95 2.45 -22.50 -0.05
N SER A 96 1.72 -22.72 1.04
CA SER A 96 0.27 -22.72 1.08
C SER A 96 -0.25 -21.31 1.38
N ARG A 97 -1.21 -20.85 0.58
CA ARG A 97 -1.85 -19.53 0.71
C ARG A 97 -3.19 -19.68 1.43
N ARG A 98 -3.45 -18.85 2.44
CA ARG A 98 -4.74 -18.77 3.13
C ARG A 98 -5.16 -17.32 3.35
N ALA A 99 -6.39 -16.97 2.98
CA ALA A 99 -6.98 -15.68 3.34
C ALA A 99 -7.81 -15.83 4.63
N THR A 100 -7.56 -14.98 5.62
CA THR A 100 -8.21 -15.01 6.93
C THR A 100 -8.79 -13.64 7.29
N SER A 101 -9.62 -13.61 8.33
CA SER A 101 -10.05 -12.36 8.94
C SER A 101 -8.84 -11.60 9.48
N PRO A 102 -8.88 -10.26 9.51
CA PRO A 102 -7.82 -9.44 10.08
C PRO A 102 -7.83 -9.55 11.61
N TRP A 103 -7.26 -10.65 12.10
CA TRP A 103 -7.09 -10.96 13.51
C TRP A 103 -5.62 -11.20 13.77
N ALA A 104 -5.04 -10.47 14.72
CA ALA A 104 -3.62 -10.57 15.02
C ALA A 104 -3.33 -11.85 15.80
N THR A 105 -2.24 -12.53 15.45
CA THR A 105 -1.75 -13.70 16.19
C THR A 105 -0.31 -13.52 16.65
N GLU A 106 0.09 -14.30 17.66
CA GLU A 106 1.46 -14.32 18.17
C GLU A 106 2.47 -14.72 17.08
N GLU A 107 2.14 -15.70 16.23
CA GLU A 107 3.00 -16.13 15.13
C GLU A 107 3.20 -15.03 14.09
N GLN A 108 2.15 -14.25 13.79
CA GLN A 108 2.24 -13.10 12.90
C GLN A 108 3.09 -11.99 13.51
N TYR A 109 2.90 -11.69 14.81
CA TYR A 109 3.68 -10.67 15.50
C TYR A 109 5.16 -11.03 15.58
N ALA A 110 5.48 -12.30 15.89
CA ALA A 110 6.87 -12.79 15.90
C ALA A 110 7.53 -12.61 14.52
N LEU A 111 6.85 -13.00 13.44
CA LEU A 111 7.34 -12.78 12.08
C LEU A 111 7.52 -11.29 11.75
N PHE A 112 6.60 -10.44 12.21
CA PHE A 112 6.65 -9.00 12.02
C PHE A 112 7.86 -8.38 12.74
N ARG A 113 8.16 -8.79 13.97
CA ARG A 113 9.36 -8.38 14.72
C ARG A 113 10.65 -8.76 13.98
N ASP A 114 10.78 -10.03 13.57
CA ASP A 114 11.93 -10.49 12.79
C ASP A 114 12.15 -9.64 11.53
N TYR A 115 11.06 -9.35 10.81
CA TYR A 115 11.09 -8.55 9.59
C TYR A 115 11.54 -7.11 9.85
N LEU A 116 11.00 -6.46 10.88
CA LEU A 116 11.36 -5.09 11.25
C LEU A 116 12.81 -4.99 11.70
N ASP A 117 13.27 -5.88 12.57
CA ASP A 117 14.65 -5.86 13.08
C ASP A 117 15.67 -6.05 11.93
N SER A 118 15.30 -6.78 10.88
CA SER A 118 16.14 -6.96 9.69
C SER A 118 16.09 -5.80 8.69
N ARG A 119 14.91 -5.22 8.42
CA ARG A 119 14.69 -4.30 7.29
C ARG A 119 14.45 -2.85 7.69
N HIS A 120 14.05 -2.62 8.93
CA HIS A 120 13.53 -1.36 9.43
C HIS A 120 14.01 -1.07 10.86
N ALA A 121 15.22 -1.49 11.24
CA ALA A 121 15.79 -1.30 12.58
C ALA A 121 15.78 0.17 13.08
N GLU A 122 15.77 1.15 12.16
CA GLU A 122 15.73 2.59 12.46
C GLU A 122 14.41 3.26 12.04
N GLY A 123 13.38 2.48 11.67
CA GLY A 123 12.08 3.00 11.24
C GLY A 123 11.13 3.20 12.41
N GLY A 124 10.19 4.14 12.29
CA GLY A 124 9.21 4.45 13.36
C GLY A 124 8.24 3.32 13.75
N MET A 125 8.36 2.13 13.15
CA MET A 125 7.62 0.92 13.54
C MET A 125 8.49 -0.07 14.33
N ALA A 126 9.80 0.14 14.44
CA ALA A 126 10.75 -0.80 15.06
C ALA A 126 10.41 -1.10 16.53
N ASP A 127 9.82 -0.13 17.22
CA ASP A 127 9.45 -0.24 18.64
C ASP A 127 7.99 -0.65 18.85
N MET A 128 7.27 -1.05 17.79
CA MET A 128 5.86 -1.42 17.94
C MET A 128 5.68 -2.66 18.83
N ASP A 129 4.79 -2.54 19.82
CA ASP A 129 4.38 -3.64 20.68
C ASP A 129 3.26 -4.49 20.04
N MET A 130 2.87 -5.57 20.73
CA MET A 130 1.81 -6.46 20.26
C MET A 130 0.44 -5.76 20.17
N PHE A 131 0.13 -4.83 21.08
CA PHE A 131 -1.14 -4.11 21.06
C PHE A 131 -1.22 -3.14 19.88
N GLU A 132 -0.11 -2.46 19.57
CA GLU A 132 -0.02 -1.58 18.40
C GLU A 132 -0.07 -2.37 17.09
N PHE A 133 0.57 -3.54 17.04
CA PHE A 133 0.43 -4.48 15.93
C PHE A 133 -1.01 -4.96 15.76
N ALA A 134 -1.66 -5.38 16.84
CA ALA A 134 -3.06 -5.78 16.84
C ALA A 134 -3.96 -4.64 16.36
N ALA A 135 -3.77 -3.42 16.84
CA ALA A 135 -4.51 -2.25 16.36
C ALA A 135 -4.31 -2.01 14.85
N MET A 136 -3.07 -2.14 14.34
CA MET A 136 -2.79 -2.02 12.90
C MET A 136 -3.56 -3.05 12.06
N VAL A 137 -3.69 -4.28 12.56
CA VAL A 137 -4.34 -5.39 11.86
C VAL A 137 -5.85 -5.32 11.99
N GLU A 138 -6.36 -5.20 13.21
CA GLU A 138 -7.76 -5.43 13.59
C GLU A 138 -8.63 -4.19 13.45
N GLU A 139 -8.08 -2.99 13.68
CA GLU A 139 -8.82 -1.74 13.53
C GLU A 139 -8.92 -1.33 12.06
N THR A 140 -9.83 -2.01 11.36
CA THR A 140 -10.13 -1.73 9.98
C THR A 140 -11.59 -1.35 9.76
N PRO A 141 -11.88 -0.11 9.33
CA PRO A 141 -13.23 0.36 9.05
C PRO A 141 -13.69 -0.05 7.64
N VAL A 142 -12.91 -0.88 6.95
CA VAL A 142 -13.14 -1.32 5.56
C VAL A 142 -12.91 -2.81 5.41
N ARG A 143 -13.47 -3.40 4.36
CA ARG A 143 -13.28 -4.81 4.05
C ARG A 143 -11.80 -5.17 3.83
N SER A 144 -11.21 -5.80 4.84
CA SER A 144 -9.81 -6.22 4.85
C SER A 144 -9.66 -7.71 5.10
N ARG A 145 -8.54 -8.28 4.65
CA ARG A 145 -8.13 -9.66 4.91
C ARG A 145 -6.64 -9.71 5.21
N LEU A 146 -6.24 -10.72 5.98
CA LEU A 146 -4.85 -11.15 6.00
C LEU A 146 -4.69 -12.28 5.00
N VAL A 147 -3.66 -12.19 4.15
CA VAL A 147 -3.23 -13.29 3.28
C VAL A 147 -1.95 -13.85 3.85
N GLU A 148 -2.04 -15.06 4.40
CA GLU A 148 -0.95 -15.78 5.04
C GLU A 148 -0.36 -16.82 4.08
N TYR A 149 0.97 -16.99 4.16
CA TYR A 149 1.74 -17.95 3.39
C TYR A 149 2.51 -18.83 4.35
N THR A 150 2.18 -20.12 4.37
CA THR A 150 2.76 -21.11 5.28
C THR A 150 3.55 -22.16 4.51
N ASP A 151 4.70 -22.55 5.04
CA ASP A 151 5.49 -23.70 4.60
C ASP A 151 5.02 -24.94 5.38
N PRO A 152 4.30 -25.89 4.75
CA PRO A 152 3.73 -27.04 5.44
C PRO A 152 4.79 -27.99 6.00
N ASP A 153 5.99 -28.00 5.43
CA ASP A 153 7.10 -28.86 5.87
C ASP A 153 7.77 -28.34 7.15
N ARG A 154 7.32 -27.18 7.67
CA ARG A 154 7.89 -26.51 8.83
C ARG A 154 6.86 -26.11 9.88
N ILE A 155 5.75 -26.85 9.94
CA ILE A 155 4.66 -26.63 10.88
C ILE A 155 5.08 -26.73 12.36
N GLU A 156 6.20 -27.39 12.64
CA GLU A 156 6.73 -27.61 13.99
C GLU A 156 7.55 -26.43 14.53
N ASP A 157 7.85 -25.41 13.71
CA ASP A 157 8.56 -24.23 14.20
C ASP A 157 7.67 -23.31 15.05
N ASP A 158 8.30 -22.38 15.76
CA ASP A 158 7.61 -21.44 16.67
C ASP A 158 6.56 -20.56 15.96
N ARG A 159 6.65 -20.43 14.63
CA ARG A 159 5.71 -19.66 13.79
C ARG A 159 4.72 -20.57 13.05
N ARG A 160 4.66 -21.86 13.38
CA ARG A 160 3.84 -22.89 12.72
C ARG A 160 3.92 -22.84 11.19
N GLY A 161 5.14 -22.71 10.68
CA GLY A 161 5.40 -22.65 9.25
C GLY A 161 5.08 -21.31 8.59
N LEU A 162 4.61 -20.28 9.31
CA LEU A 162 4.30 -18.97 8.72
C LEU A 162 5.57 -18.30 8.16
N ARG A 163 5.53 -17.90 6.88
CA ARG A 163 6.66 -17.29 6.17
C ARG A 163 6.39 -15.88 5.67
N ALA A 164 5.14 -15.56 5.39
CA ALA A 164 4.77 -14.23 4.95
C ALA A 164 3.31 -13.93 5.25
N VAL A 165 3.02 -12.65 5.44
CA VAL A 165 1.68 -12.13 5.67
C VAL A 165 1.52 -10.83 4.90
N CYS A 166 0.33 -10.63 4.32
CA CYS A 166 -0.07 -9.37 3.72
C CYS A 166 -1.44 -8.93 4.26
N LEU A 167 -1.49 -7.76 4.89
CA LEU A 167 -2.72 -7.06 5.20
C LEU A 167 -3.21 -6.36 3.92
N THR A 168 -4.40 -6.77 3.47
CA THR A 168 -4.93 -6.38 2.17
C THR A 168 -6.35 -5.86 2.29
N ASP A 169 -6.58 -4.64 1.81
CA ASP A 169 -7.94 -4.12 1.62
C ASP A 169 -8.50 -4.60 0.28
N ILE A 170 -9.79 -4.93 0.28
CA ILE A 170 -10.50 -5.32 -0.93
C ILE A 170 -11.39 -4.15 -1.37
N LEU A 171 -10.87 -3.36 -2.31
CA LEU A 171 -11.55 -2.23 -2.93
C LEU A 171 -12.60 -2.72 -3.96
N ASP A 172 -13.40 -1.80 -4.47
CA ASP A 172 -14.35 -2.08 -5.57
C ASP A 172 -13.66 -2.38 -6.93
N ASP A 173 -12.42 -1.92 -7.14
CA ASP A 173 -11.66 -2.11 -8.37
C ASP A 173 -10.30 -2.82 -8.19
N GLY A 174 -9.99 -3.30 -6.99
CA GLY A 174 -8.66 -3.88 -6.76
C GLY A 174 -8.38 -4.37 -5.35
N LEU A 175 -7.17 -4.92 -5.21
CA LEU A 175 -6.59 -5.27 -3.92
C LEU A 175 -5.57 -4.20 -3.54
N SER A 176 -5.67 -3.62 -2.34
CA SER A 176 -4.66 -2.70 -1.82
C SER A 176 -3.80 -3.42 -0.80
N MET A 177 -2.51 -3.62 -1.13
CA MET A 177 -1.53 -4.17 -0.20
C MET A 177 -1.14 -3.09 0.81
N VAL A 178 -1.82 -3.07 1.97
CA VAL A 178 -1.65 -2.05 3.01
C VAL A 178 -0.31 -2.22 3.69
N TYR A 179 0.00 -3.46 4.10
CA TYR A 179 1.27 -3.78 4.73
C TYR A 179 1.62 -5.25 4.48
N SER A 180 2.91 -5.53 4.29
CA SER A 180 3.40 -6.90 4.08
C SER A 180 4.69 -7.13 4.83
N PHE A 181 4.80 -8.26 5.51
CA PHE A 181 5.99 -8.69 6.23
C PHE A 181 6.24 -10.17 5.96
N PHE A 182 7.50 -10.58 6.00
CA PHE A 182 7.92 -11.92 5.59
C PHE A 182 9.25 -12.31 6.24
N ASP A 183 9.57 -13.59 6.19
CA ASP A 183 10.78 -14.14 6.79
C ASP A 183 12.04 -13.57 6.09
N PRO A 184 12.86 -12.77 6.78
CA PRO A 184 14.04 -12.17 6.18
C PRO A 184 15.20 -13.18 6.03
N SER A 185 15.15 -14.32 6.71
CA SER A 185 16.22 -15.34 6.71
C SER A 185 16.33 -16.11 5.39
N GLU A 186 15.32 -16.00 4.51
CA GLU A 186 15.27 -16.70 3.23
C GLU A 186 15.37 -15.75 2.00
N PRO A 187 16.42 -14.92 1.87
CA PRO A 187 16.50 -13.90 0.81
C PRO A 187 16.44 -14.50 -0.60
N ARG A 188 16.89 -15.75 -0.77
CA ARG A 188 16.79 -16.48 -2.04
C ARG A 188 15.35 -16.73 -2.47
N ARG A 189 14.39 -16.88 -1.54
CA ARG A 189 12.96 -17.03 -1.85
C ARG A 189 12.36 -15.78 -2.48
N SER A 190 12.90 -14.60 -2.15
CA SER A 190 12.38 -13.31 -2.62
C SER A 190 10.89 -13.14 -2.28
N LEU A 191 10.52 -13.46 -1.03
CA LEU A 191 9.15 -13.50 -0.55
C LEU A 191 8.37 -12.22 -0.83
N GLY A 192 8.95 -11.04 -0.63
CA GLY A 192 8.27 -9.77 -0.97
C GLY A 192 7.85 -9.66 -2.45
N THR A 193 8.64 -10.21 -3.39
CA THR A 193 8.23 -10.30 -4.80
C THR A 193 7.16 -11.37 -4.99
N HIS A 194 7.29 -12.53 -4.33
CA HIS A 194 6.29 -13.58 -4.39
C HIS A 194 4.91 -13.10 -3.95
N LEU A 195 4.83 -12.34 -2.84
CA LEU A 195 3.58 -11.76 -2.33
C LEU A 195 2.85 -10.91 -3.39
N ILE A 196 3.58 -10.05 -4.09
CA ILE A 196 3.00 -9.20 -5.15
C ILE A 196 2.52 -10.04 -6.32
N LEU A 197 3.33 -11.01 -6.77
CA LEU A 197 2.96 -11.90 -7.88
C LEU A 197 1.71 -12.72 -7.54
N ASP A 198 1.61 -13.19 -6.30
CA ASP A 198 0.44 -13.91 -5.85
C ASP A 198 -0.77 -13.00 -5.67
N HIS A 199 -0.61 -11.75 -5.21
CA HIS A 199 -1.72 -10.79 -5.16
C HIS A 199 -2.26 -10.45 -6.54
N VAL A 200 -1.42 -10.41 -7.58
CA VAL A 200 -1.91 -10.31 -8.96
C VAL A 200 -2.71 -11.55 -9.36
N ARG A 201 -2.32 -12.75 -8.90
CA ARG A 201 -3.10 -13.98 -9.10
C ARG A 201 -4.43 -13.93 -8.35
N ILE A 202 -4.46 -13.50 -7.09
CA ILE A 202 -5.70 -13.33 -6.30
C ILE A 202 -6.63 -12.33 -6.99
N ALA A 203 -6.10 -11.19 -7.46
CA ALA A 203 -6.90 -10.20 -8.17
C ALA A 203 -7.53 -10.78 -9.45
N ARG A 204 -6.81 -11.63 -10.20
CA ARG A 204 -7.37 -12.37 -11.35
C ARG A 204 -8.48 -13.34 -10.94
N GLU A 205 -8.27 -14.11 -9.88
CA GLU A 205 -9.26 -15.05 -9.34
C GLU A 205 -10.54 -14.32 -8.89
N MET A 206 -10.42 -13.06 -8.45
CA MET A 206 -11.53 -12.21 -8.03
C MET A 206 -12.07 -11.29 -9.13
N GLU A 207 -11.56 -11.39 -10.36
CA GLU A 207 -11.92 -10.52 -11.50
C GLU A 207 -11.71 -9.02 -11.23
N LEU A 208 -10.75 -8.68 -10.36
CA LEU A 208 -10.40 -7.30 -10.02
C LEU A 208 -9.29 -6.76 -10.96
N PRO A 209 -9.46 -5.56 -11.53
CA PRO A 209 -8.53 -5.03 -12.53
C PRO A 209 -7.19 -4.55 -11.95
N TYR A 210 -7.10 -4.24 -10.66
CA TYR A 210 -5.90 -3.60 -10.10
C TYR A 210 -5.36 -4.25 -8.81
N VAL A 211 -4.03 -4.14 -8.64
CA VAL A 211 -3.35 -4.36 -7.36
C VAL A 211 -2.59 -3.09 -6.97
N TYR A 212 -3.01 -2.40 -5.92
CA TYR A 212 -2.37 -1.19 -5.41
C TYR A 212 -1.18 -1.55 -4.52
N LEU A 213 -0.01 -0.97 -4.81
CA LEU A 213 1.26 -1.30 -4.17
C LEU A 213 1.78 -0.21 -3.22
N GLY A 214 0.95 0.75 -2.82
CA GLY A 214 1.41 1.93 -2.09
C GLY A 214 2.03 2.98 -3.04
N TYR A 215 3.19 3.50 -2.68
CA TYR A 215 3.93 4.49 -3.48
C TYR A 215 5.17 3.89 -4.14
N TRP A 216 5.43 4.32 -5.37
CA TRP A 216 6.72 4.26 -6.02
C TRP A 216 7.38 5.64 -5.92
N VAL A 217 8.65 5.67 -5.54
CA VAL A 217 9.41 6.92 -5.32
C VAL A 217 10.69 6.84 -6.15
N PRO A 218 10.81 7.61 -7.25
CA PRO A 218 12.03 7.69 -8.04
C PRO A 218 13.22 8.08 -7.15
N GLY A 219 14.35 7.39 -7.32
CA GLY A 219 15.56 7.65 -6.54
C GLY A 219 15.56 7.02 -5.14
N SER A 220 14.52 6.27 -4.75
CA SER A 220 14.51 5.55 -3.47
C SER A 220 14.82 4.06 -3.67
N PRO A 221 15.99 3.57 -3.20
CA PRO A 221 16.36 2.15 -3.33
C PRO A 221 15.33 1.19 -2.72
N LYS A 222 14.63 1.64 -1.66
CA LYS A 222 13.56 0.87 -0.99
C LYS A 222 12.35 0.65 -1.91
N MET A 223 12.09 1.57 -2.84
CA MET A 223 10.87 1.57 -3.66
C MET A 223 11.11 1.18 -5.13
N ASP A 224 12.35 1.19 -5.60
CA ASP A 224 12.73 0.93 -7.00
C ASP A 224 12.23 -0.41 -7.55
N TYR A 225 12.07 -1.41 -6.70
CA TYR A 225 11.67 -2.76 -7.14
C TYR A 225 10.28 -2.77 -7.80
N LYS A 226 9.38 -1.84 -7.47
CA LYS A 226 8.01 -1.77 -8.02
C LYS A 226 7.99 -1.51 -9.52
N ALA A 227 8.96 -0.75 -10.03
CA ALA A 227 9.10 -0.44 -11.45
C ALA A 227 9.38 -1.68 -12.32
N ARG A 228 9.71 -2.84 -11.71
CA ARG A 228 10.03 -4.10 -12.41
C ARG A 228 8.80 -4.96 -12.69
N PHE A 229 7.61 -4.55 -12.25
CA PHE A 229 6.36 -5.25 -12.56
C PHE A 229 5.76 -4.65 -13.83
N SER A 230 5.57 -5.46 -14.87
CA SER A 230 4.87 -5.05 -16.10
C SER A 230 3.44 -4.60 -15.78
N GLY A 231 2.90 -3.66 -16.55
CA GLY A 231 1.54 -3.15 -16.28
C GLY A 231 1.48 -2.23 -15.06
N LEU A 232 2.62 -1.79 -14.50
CA LEU A 232 2.62 -0.78 -13.46
C LEU A 232 2.11 0.56 -14.00
N GLU A 233 1.11 1.10 -13.32
CA GLU A 233 0.57 2.44 -13.49
C GLU A 233 0.90 3.29 -12.27
N ILE A 234 1.05 4.59 -12.50
CA ILE A 234 1.24 5.59 -11.46
C ILE A 234 0.14 6.65 -11.54
N TYR A 235 -0.21 7.21 -10.38
CA TYR A 235 -1.11 8.36 -10.30
C TYR A 235 -0.29 9.65 -10.35
N ARG A 236 -0.43 10.41 -11.43
CA ARG A 236 0.28 11.68 -11.66
C ARG A 236 -0.65 12.68 -12.34
N ALA A 237 -0.59 13.94 -11.92
CA ALA A 237 -1.40 15.02 -12.51
C ALA A 237 -2.91 14.68 -12.61
N GLY A 238 -3.45 14.06 -11.56
CA GLY A 238 -4.89 13.75 -11.47
C GLY A 238 -5.34 12.48 -12.20
N ARG A 239 -4.44 11.74 -12.85
CA ARG A 239 -4.77 10.60 -13.69
C ARG A 239 -3.84 9.42 -13.46
N TRP A 240 -4.37 8.22 -13.67
CA TRP A 240 -3.57 7.01 -13.80
C TRP A 240 -2.97 6.93 -15.20
N GLN A 241 -1.70 6.55 -15.26
CA GLN A 241 -1.00 6.34 -16.53
C GLN A 241 0.07 5.25 -16.37
N PRO A 242 0.39 4.50 -17.44
CA PRO A 242 1.51 3.56 -17.43
C PRO A 242 2.81 4.25 -16.99
N LEU A 243 3.66 3.53 -16.26
CA LEU A 243 4.95 4.07 -15.82
C LEU A 243 5.86 4.47 -17.01
N GLY A 244 5.88 3.70 -18.09
CA GLY A 244 6.84 3.94 -19.18
C GLY A 244 8.29 3.67 -18.74
N ASP A 245 9.25 4.50 -19.20
CA ASP A 245 10.64 4.39 -18.76
C ASP A 245 10.82 5.00 -17.36
N PRO A 246 11.17 4.21 -16.33
CA PRO A 246 11.38 4.72 -14.97
C PRO A 246 12.47 5.79 -14.89
N LYS A 247 13.45 5.79 -15.82
CA LYS A 247 14.52 6.80 -15.86
C LYS A 247 14.04 8.18 -16.30
N GLY A 248 12.84 8.27 -16.90
CA GLY A 248 12.21 9.54 -17.25
C GLY A 248 11.61 10.29 -16.05
N TYR A 249 11.71 9.73 -14.85
CA TYR A 249 11.23 10.35 -13.61
C TYR A 249 12.42 10.81 -12.79
N ASP A 250 12.52 12.13 -12.64
CA ASP A 250 13.50 12.72 -11.75
C ASP A 250 12.96 12.83 -10.32
N SER A 251 13.84 12.67 -9.35
CA SER A 251 13.62 13.02 -7.95
C SER A 251 13.72 14.54 -7.71
N GLU A 252 14.31 15.30 -8.64
CA GLU A 252 14.38 16.75 -8.58
C GLU A 252 13.04 17.39 -8.94
N THR A 253 12.49 18.16 -8.00
CA THR A 253 11.20 18.83 -8.15
C THR A 253 11.35 20.32 -7.84
N HIS A 254 10.80 21.15 -8.73
CA HIS A 254 10.82 22.61 -8.67
C HIS A 254 9.67 23.12 -7.78
N PRO A 255 9.84 24.18 -6.95
CA PRO A 255 8.80 24.69 -6.05
C PRO A 255 7.47 25.04 -6.76
N LEU A 256 7.55 25.54 -8.00
CA LEU A 256 6.38 25.84 -8.85
C LEU A 256 5.61 24.59 -9.34
N SER A 257 6.13 23.38 -9.08
CA SER A 257 5.47 22.13 -9.46
C SER A 257 4.44 21.65 -8.44
N VAL A 258 4.31 22.32 -7.28
CA VAL A 258 3.41 21.92 -6.19
C VAL A 258 2.24 22.89 -6.10
N ALA A 259 1.03 22.38 -6.33
CA ALA A 259 -0.19 23.16 -6.12
C ALA A 259 -0.38 23.47 -4.62
N PRO A 260 -0.92 24.65 -4.24
CA PRO A 260 -1.29 24.94 -2.86
C PRO A 260 -2.22 23.87 -2.26
N ILE A 261 -2.14 23.65 -0.95
CA ILE A 261 -2.96 22.62 -0.26
C ILE A 261 -4.46 22.81 -0.52
N SER A 262 -4.95 24.05 -0.50
CA SER A 262 -6.35 24.37 -0.79
C SER A 262 -6.78 23.89 -2.17
N GLU A 263 -5.95 24.08 -3.18
CA GLU A 263 -6.19 23.59 -4.54
C GLU A 263 -6.11 22.06 -4.62
N GLN A 264 -5.16 21.44 -3.91
CA GLN A 264 -5.07 19.99 -3.85
C GLN A 264 -6.32 19.35 -3.24
N VAL A 265 -6.90 19.97 -2.20
CA VAL A 265 -8.14 19.50 -1.55
C VAL A 265 -9.35 19.75 -2.44
N ALA A 266 -9.45 20.93 -3.08
CA ALA A 266 -10.56 21.27 -3.97
C ALA A 266 -10.68 20.34 -5.20
N ARG A 267 -9.57 19.73 -5.62
CA ARG A 267 -9.53 18.76 -6.73
C ARG A 267 -9.92 17.33 -6.34
N ILE A 268 -10.19 17.05 -5.05
CA ILE A 268 -10.59 15.72 -4.59
C ILE A 268 -12.07 15.49 -4.92
N ALA A 269 -12.33 14.44 -5.71
CA ALA A 269 -13.68 13.95 -5.93
C ALA A 269 -14.13 13.11 -4.74
N LEU A 270 -15.14 13.59 -4.00
CA LEU A 270 -15.70 12.88 -2.85
C LEU A 270 -16.91 12.03 -3.27
N PRO A 271 -17.12 10.86 -2.63
CA PRO A 271 -18.29 10.05 -2.90
C PRO A 271 -19.57 10.85 -2.61
N ASP A 272 -20.60 10.65 -3.42
CA ASP A 272 -21.93 11.25 -3.24
C ASP A 272 -21.98 12.80 -3.25
N THR A 273 -20.91 13.49 -3.66
CA THR A 273 -20.91 14.93 -3.95
C THR A 273 -21.25 15.18 -5.42
N ARG A 274 -22.30 15.98 -5.69
CA ARG A 274 -22.52 16.50 -7.05
C ARG A 274 -21.39 17.49 -7.35
N PRO A 275 -20.71 17.42 -8.51
CA PRO A 275 -19.74 18.44 -8.88
C PRO A 275 -20.43 19.80 -8.89
N VAL A 276 -19.83 20.79 -8.23
CA VAL A 276 -20.27 22.18 -8.32
C VAL A 276 -19.98 22.61 -9.77
N PRO A 277 -20.98 23.02 -10.57
CA PRO A 277 -20.72 23.60 -11.87
C PRO A 277 -19.88 24.87 -11.67
N GLY A 278 -18.73 24.92 -12.34
CA GLY A 278 -17.92 26.13 -12.44
C GLY A 278 -18.56 27.20 -13.32
#